data_AF-A0A9D6YLF1-F1
#
_entry.id   AF-A0A9D6YLF1-F1
#
_cell.length_a   1.000
_cell.length_b   1.000
_cell.length_c   1.000
_cell.angle_alpha   90.00
_cell.angle_beta   90.00
_cell.angle_gamma   90.00
#
_symmetry.space_group_name_H-M   'P 1'
#
loop_
_entity.id
_entity.type
_entity.pdbx_description
1 polymer ?
#
loop_
_entity_poly.entity_id
_entity_poly.type
_entity_poly.pdbx_seq_one_letter_code
_entity_poly.pdbx_strand_id
1 'polypeptide(L)'
;MCPVWYDEYSLKVGYSPREQIEKGLKECKKCILILTPNYLTNEGWGKKEFDSVFTRELVEKQNIVLPVWHNVSVADIYQYSPSLADRVALHWSEGFEEVARKLKHAIETE
;
A
#
# COMPACT_ATOMS: atom_id res chain seq x y z
N MET A 1 -14.09 14.79 2.48
CA MET A 1 -14.01 13.88 1.32
C MET A 1 -12.58 13.35 1.28
N CYS A 2 -12.38 12.03 1.23
CA CYS A 2 -11.04 11.42 1.16
C CYS A 2 -10.75 11.10 -0.31
N PRO A 3 -9.98 11.93 -1.04
CA PRO A 3 -9.65 11.64 -2.43
C PRO A 3 -8.77 10.38 -2.47
N VAL A 4 -9.19 9.39 -3.25
CA VAL A 4 -8.47 8.13 -3.43
C VAL A 4 -8.08 8.01 -4.89
N TRP A 5 -6.84 7.60 -5.11
CA TRP A 5 -6.31 7.30 -6.43
C TRP A 5 -5.91 5.83 -6.50
N TYR A 6 -6.33 5.13 -7.56
CA TYR A 6 -5.96 3.74 -7.84
C TYR A 6 -6.06 3.44 -9.34
N ASP A 7 -5.38 2.37 -9.75
CA ASP A 7 -5.03 2.08 -11.14
C ASP A 7 -6.25 1.89 -12.07
N GLU A 8 -7.22 1.07 -11.66
CA GLU A 8 -8.37 0.66 -12.50
C GLU A 8 -9.21 1.83 -13.04
N TYR A 9 -9.19 3.00 -12.41
CA TYR A 9 -9.95 4.19 -12.84
C TYR A 9 -9.08 5.28 -13.47
N SER A 10 -7.77 5.08 -13.53
CA SER A 10 -6.78 6.11 -13.89
C SER A 10 -5.97 5.80 -15.15
N LEU A 11 -6.08 4.58 -15.68
CA LEU A 11 -5.41 4.18 -16.92
C LEU A 11 -6.27 4.50 -18.14
N LYS A 12 -5.76 5.39 -19.00
CA LYS A 12 -6.29 5.61 -20.35
C LYS A 12 -5.43 4.87 -21.35
N VAL A 13 -6.04 4.45 -22.46
CA VAL A 13 -5.31 3.83 -23.58
C VAL A 13 -4.15 4.75 -24.01
N GLY A 14 -2.94 4.19 -24.06
CA GLY A 14 -1.71 4.90 -24.43
C GLY A 14 -0.87 5.43 -23.25
N TYR A 15 -1.36 5.35 -22.00
CA TYR A 15 -0.59 5.73 -20.82
C TYR A 15 0.21 4.55 -20.28
N SER A 16 1.40 4.82 -19.75
CA SER A 16 2.20 3.84 -19.02
C SER A 16 1.63 3.67 -17.61
N PRO A 17 1.18 2.47 -17.22
CA PRO A 17 0.69 2.23 -15.86
C PRO A 17 1.73 2.60 -14.81
N ARG A 18 2.99 2.27 -15.11
CA ARG A 18 4.13 2.62 -14.27
C ARG A 18 4.22 4.12 -13.97
N GLU A 19 4.10 4.98 -14.97
CA GLU A 19 4.25 6.43 -14.76
C GLU A 19 3.11 6.99 -13.90
N GLN A 20 1.91 6.47 -14.10
CA GLN A 20 0.73 6.89 -13.35
C GLN A 20 0.85 6.51 -11.88
N ILE A 21 1.39 5.32 -11.59
CA ILE A 21 1.52 4.84 -10.22
C ILE A 21 2.73 5.49 -9.54
N GLU A 22 3.85 5.70 -10.25
CA GLU A 22 4.97 6.54 -9.75
C GLU A 22 4.50 7.97 -9.41
N LYS A 23 3.59 8.54 -10.19
CA LYS A 23 2.97 9.84 -9.90
C LYS A 23 2.10 9.78 -8.65
N GLY A 24 1.20 8.80 -8.55
CA GLY A 24 0.37 8.59 -7.36
C GLY A 24 1.21 8.43 -6.09
N LEU A 25 2.28 7.63 -6.16
CA LEU A 25 3.21 7.42 -5.05
C LEU A 25 3.96 8.69 -4.62
N LYS A 26 4.14 9.69 -5.50
CA LYS A 26 4.74 10.99 -5.16
C LYS A 26 3.73 11.98 -4.60
N GLU A 27 2.51 11.99 -5.11
CA GLU A 27 1.50 13.01 -4.79
C GLU A 27 0.62 12.62 -3.59
N CYS A 28 0.38 11.33 -3.35
CA CYS A 28 -0.48 10.88 -2.27
C CYS A 28 0.20 11.01 -0.90
N LYS A 29 -0.53 11.49 0.12
CA LYS A 29 -0.01 11.61 1.49
C LYS A 29 0.22 10.26 2.18
N LYS A 30 -0.64 9.29 1.88
CA LYS A 30 -0.62 7.94 2.43
C LYS A 30 -0.71 6.94 1.28
N CYS A 31 -0.11 5.77 1.46
CA CYS A 31 -0.14 4.67 0.52
C CYS A 31 -0.71 3.44 1.23
N ILE A 32 -1.84 2.92 0.73
CA ILE A 32 -2.46 1.71 1.27
C ILE A 32 -1.89 0.51 0.52
N LEU A 33 -1.27 -0.42 1.23
CA LEU A 33 -0.74 -1.66 0.64
C LEU A 33 -1.64 -2.84 1.01
N ILE A 34 -2.27 -3.45 0.01
CA ILE A 34 -3.07 -4.66 0.19
C ILE A 34 -2.17 -5.88 -0.06
N LEU A 35 -1.73 -6.50 1.02
CA LEU A 35 -0.80 -7.62 1.02
C LEU A 35 -1.58 -8.93 0.93
N THR A 36 -1.51 -9.56 -0.23
CA THR A 36 -2.11 -10.85 -0.56
C THR A 36 -1.01 -11.85 -0.91
N PRO A 37 -1.27 -13.18 -0.93
CA PRO A 37 -0.29 -14.15 -1.43
C PRO A 37 0.24 -13.78 -2.82
N ASN A 38 -0.66 -13.35 -3.73
CA ASN A 38 -0.30 -12.94 -5.08
C ASN A 38 0.63 -11.73 -5.10
N TYR A 39 0.43 -10.77 -4.20
CA TYR A 39 1.31 -9.61 -4.06
C TYR A 39 2.72 -10.04 -3.64
N LEU A 40 2.83 -10.88 -2.61
CA LEU A 40 4.12 -11.31 -2.05
C LEU A 40 4.95 -12.16 -3.03
N THR A 41 4.29 -12.92 -3.91
CA THR A 41 4.97 -13.73 -4.94
C THR A 41 5.28 -12.94 -6.22
N ASN A 42 4.82 -11.69 -6.35
CA ASN A 42 5.04 -10.88 -7.55
C ASN A 42 6.39 -10.16 -7.48
N GLU A 43 7.42 -10.76 -8.06
CA GLU A 43 8.77 -10.17 -8.15
C GLU A 43 8.93 -9.12 -9.25
N GLY A 44 7.85 -8.85 -10.00
CA GLY A 44 7.86 -7.91 -11.11
C GLY A 44 7.77 -6.47 -10.64
N TRP A 45 6.90 -5.73 -11.33
CA TRP A 45 6.76 -4.30 -11.13
C TRP A 45 6.25 -3.93 -9.72
N GLY A 46 5.41 -4.78 -9.10
CA GLY A 46 4.90 -4.58 -7.73
C GLY A 46 6.00 -4.47 -6.66
N LYS A 47 7.11 -5.21 -6.81
CA LYS A 47 8.26 -5.10 -5.90
C LYS A 47 9.00 -3.76 -6.03
N LYS A 48 9.14 -3.24 -7.25
CA LYS A 48 9.76 -1.92 -7.47
C LYS A 48 8.93 -0.78 -6.89
N GLU A 49 7.62 -0.90 -6.98
CA GLU A 49 6.69 0.05 -6.36
C GLU A 49 6.81 0.05 -4.84
N PHE A 50 6.82 -1.16 -4.27
CA PHE A 50 7.05 -1.41 -2.87
C PHE A 50 8.34 -0.71 -2.44
N ASP A 51 9.48 -0.98 -3.09
CA ASP A 51 10.75 -0.36 -2.72
C ASP A 51 10.70 1.18 -2.80
N SER A 52 9.97 1.73 -3.77
CA SER A 52 9.82 3.18 -3.96
C SER A 52 9.06 3.85 -2.82
N VAL A 53 7.97 3.26 -2.33
CA VAL A 53 7.20 3.85 -1.22
C VAL A 53 7.97 3.83 0.10
N PHE A 54 8.70 2.76 0.39
CA PHE A 54 9.53 2.67 1.60
C PHE A 54 10.75 3.61 1.52
N THR A 55 11.32 3.78 0.33
CA THR A 55 12.39 4.77 0.11
C THR A 55 11.87 6.18 0.39
N ARG A 56 10.67 6.52 -0.11
CA ARG A 56 10.05 7.82 0.14
C ARG A 56 9.82 8.06 1.63
N GLU A 57 9.25 7.09 2.32
CA GLU A 57 9.02 7.16 3.77
C GLU A 57 10.33 7.38 4.56
N LEU A 58 11.42 6.70 4.17
CA LEU A 58 12.73 6.89 4.78
C LEU A 58 13.28 8.31 4.56
N VAL A 59 13.12 8.85 3.35
CA VAL A 59 13.61 10.19 2.97
C VAL A 59 12.77 11.28 3.64
N GLU A 60 11.46 11.15 3.62
CA GLU A 60 10.52 12.13 4.20
C GLU A 60 10.44 12.03 5.73
N LYS A 61 10.88 10.91 6.32
CA LYS A 61 10.78 10.59 7.75
C LYS A 61 9.33 10.68 8.26
N GLN A 62 8.40 10.25 7.43
CA GLN A 62 6.97 10.27 7.70
C GLN A 62 6.38 8.88 7.47
N ASN A 63 5.43 8.49 8.31
CA ASN A 63 4.71 7.24 8.11
C ASN A 63 3.78 7.38 6.90
N ILE A 64 4.09 6.72 5.79
CA ILE A 64 3.31 6.83 4.54
C ILE A 64 2.50 5.54 4.33
N VAL A 65 3.07 4.39 4.69
CA VAL A 65 2.50 3.08 4.38
C VAL A 65 1.45 2.66 5.40
N LEU A 66 0.25 2.33 4.91
CA LEU A 66 -0.86 1.74 5.66
C LEU A 66 -1.09 0.30 5.20
N PRO A 67 -0.53 -0.71 5.89
CA PRO A 67 -0.65 -2.10 5.45
C PRO A 67 -2.00 -2.72 5.80
N VAL A 68 -2.56 -3.48 4.85
CA VAL A 68 -3.77 -4.29 5.01
C VAL A 68 -3.45 -5.73 4.58
N TRP A 69 -3.59 -6.67 5.49
CA TRP A 69 -3.28 -8.08 5.25
C TRP A 69 -4.52 -8.83 4.81
N HIS A 70 -4.38 -9.63 3.75
CA HIS A 70 -5.44 -10.47 3.23
C HIS A 70 -4.90 -11.88 2.95
N ASN A 71 -5.32 -12.85 3.76
CA ASN A 71 -4.96 -14.26 3.61
C ASN A 71 -3.44 -14.51 3.58
N VAL A 72 -2.70 -13.83 4.46
CA VAL A 72 -1.23 -13.94 4.63
C VAL A 72 -0.91 -14.08 6.11
N SER A 73 0.14 -14.85 6.42
CA SER A 73 0.65 -15.00 7.79
C SER A 73 1.75 -13.99 8.09
N VAL A 74 2.04 -13.78 9.38
CA VAL A 74 3.20 -12.98 9.82
C VAL A 74 4.50 -13.51 9.21
N ALA A 75 4.64 -14.83 9.08
CA ALA A 75 5.81 -15.46 8.50
C ALA A 75 5.96 -15.10 7.00
N ASP A 76 4.86 -15.12 6.24
CA ASP A 76 4.87 -14.73 4.82
C ASP A 76 5.30 -13.27 4.66
N ILE A 77 4.77 -12.37 5.50
CA ILE A 77 5.15 -10.96 5.51
C ILE A 77 6.61 -10.79 5.90
N TYR A 78 7.08 -11.49 6.94
CA TYR A 78 8.47 -11.40 7.38
C TYR A 78 9.46 -11.86 6.31
N GLN A 79 9.13 -12.95 5.59
CA GLN A 79 9.97 -13.42 4.47
C GLN A 79 10.02 -12.41 3.33
N TYR A 80 8.92 -11.71 3.07
CA TYR A 80 8.89 -10.66 2.04
C TYR A 80 9.60 -9.37 2.50
N SER A 81 9.30 -8.89 3.70
CA SER A 81 9.86 -7.68 4.30
C SER A 81 9.75 -7.71 5.82
N PRO A 82 10.88 -7.91 6.54
CA PRO A 82 10.90 -7.89 8.01
C PRO A 82 10.39 -6.58 8.62
N SER A 83 10.67 -5.43 7.98
CA SER A 83 10.24 -4.11 8.44
C SER A 83 8.73 -3.91 8.33
N LEU A 84 8.04 -4.69 7.52
CA LEU A 84 6.59 -4.67 7.38
C LEU A 84 5.91 -5.59 8.40
N ALA A 85 6.56 -6.70 8.76
CA ALA A 85 6.08 -7.60 9.80
C ALA A 85 6.06 -6.95 11.20
N ASP A 86 6.92 -5.95 11.42
CA ASP A 86 6.98 -5.16 12.65
C ASP A 86 5.97 -3.99 12.68
N ARG A 87 5.20 -3.78 11.61
CA ARG A 87 4.17 -2.72 11.54
C ARG A 87 2.80 -3.23 11.92
N VAL A 88 2.05 -2.40 12.64
CA VAL A 88 0.62 -2.63 12.85
C VAL A 88 -0.10 -2.55 11.51
N ALA A 89 -0.81 -3.63 11.17
CA ALA A 89 -1.60 -3.75 9.95
C ALA A 89 -3.08 -3.96 10.28
N LEU A 90 -3.94 -3.60 9.33
CA LEU A 90 -5.35 -3.98 9.35
C LEU A 90 -5.51 -5.36 8.74
N HIS A 91 -6.49 -6.13 9.18
CA HIS A 91 -6.80 -7.43 8.58
C HIS A 91 -8.08 -7.35 7.77
N TRP A 92 -8.03 -7.77 6.50
CA TRP A 92 -9.21 -7.78 5.64
C TRP A 92 -10.36 -8.65 6.18
N SER A 93 -10.04 -9.63 7.02
CA SER A 93 -11.01 -10.48 7.72
C SER A 93 -11.91 -9.72 8.70
N GLU A 94 -11.55 -8.48 9.08
CA GLU A 94 -12.39 -7.60 9.92
C GLU A 94 -13.61 -7.05 9.17
N GLY A 95 -13.64 -7.19 7.84
CA GLY A 95 -14.74 -6.75 6.99
C GLY A 95 -14.51 -5.38 6.38
N PHE A 96 -15.12 -5.16 5.20
CA PHE A 96 -14.92 -3.98 4.37
C PHE A 96 -15.18 -2.66 5.12
N GLU A 97 -16.32 -2.54 5.80
CA GLU A 97 -16.71 -1.30 6.47
C GLU A 97 -15.75 -0.91 7.59
N GLU A 98 -15.30 -1.89 8.38
CA GLU A 98 -14.41 -1.65 9.51
C GLU A 98 -13.00 -1.28 9.03
N VAL A 99 -12.49 -1.97 8.02
CA VAL A 99 -11.20 -1.64 7.39
C VAL A 99 -11.25 -0.23 6.80
N ALA A 100 -12.30 0.12 6.05
CA ALA A 100 -12.46 1.45 5.47
C ALA A 100 -12.54 2.55 6.55
N ARG A 101 -13.27 2.30 7.64
CA ARG A 101 -13.37 3.21 8.78
C ARG A 101 -12.03 3.45 9.45
N LYS A 102 -11.26 2.39 9.71
CA LYS A 102 -9.91 2.49 10.31
C LYS A 102 -8.93 3.20 9.38
N LEU A 103 -8.94 2.90 8.09
CA LEU A 103 -8.11 3.60 7.09
C LEU A 103 -8.44 5.10 7.05
N LYS A 104 -9.72 5.46 7.02
CA LYS A 104 -10.14 6.87 7.06
C LYS A 104 -9.58 7.57 8.30
N HIS A 105 -9.70 6.94 9.48
CA HIS A 105 -9.19 7.51 10.72
C HIS A 105 -7.66 7.69 10.68
N ALA A 106 -6.92 6.70 10.17
CA ALA A 106 -5.46 6.78 10.03
C ALA A 106 -5.01 7.88 9.04
N ILE A 107 -5.83 8.18 8.02
CA ILE A 107 -5.55 9.25 7.04
C ILE A 107 -5.87 10.64 7.61
N GLU A 108 -6.87 10.76 8.48
CA GLU A 108 -7.34 12.05 9.03
C GLU A 108 -6.57 12.51 10.30
N THR A 109 -5.91 11.59 11.01
CA THR A 109 -5.29 11.85 12.32
C THR A 109 -3.82 12.31 12.21
N GLU A 110 -3.23 12.30 11.01
CA GLU A 110 -1.86 12.74 10.71
C GLU A 110 -1.83 13.83 9.63
#